data_AF-A0A0B2AD53-F1
#
_entry.id   AF-A0A0B2AD53-F1
#
_cell.length_a   1.000
_cell.length_b   1.000
_cell.length_c   1.000
_cell.angle_alpha   90.00
_cell.angle_beta   90.00
_cell.angle_gamma   90.00
#
_symmetry.space_group_name_H-M   'P 1'
#
loop_
_entity.id
_entity.type
_entity.pdbx_description
1 polymer ?
#
loop_
_entity_poly.entity_id
_entity_poly.type
_entity_poly.pdbx_seq_one_letter_code
_entity_poly.pdbx_strand_id
1 'polypeptide(L)' 'MSQAMEAIAAQVRDRRRALALTQQDLADLAGVSERFVRFVEQGKPSVRLDALIAVLDALGLGLGVVSRTAGSPR' A
#
# COMPACT_ATOMS: atom_id res chain seq x y z
N MET A 1 7.32 14.01 -3.80
CA MET A 1 6.67 12.72 -3.52
C MET A 1 7.01 11.75 -4.64
N SER A 2 7.24 10.47 -4.35
CA SER A 2 7.46 9.47 -5.41
C SER A 2 6.10 9.06 -6.00
N GLN A 3 5.95 9.11 -7.32
CA GLN A 3 4.70 8.70 -8.00
C GLN A 3 4.29 7.27 -7.62
N ALA A 4 5.28 6.39 -7.38
CA ALA A 4 5.03 5.02 -6.95
C ALA A 4 4.31 4.95 -5.59
N MET A 5 4.72 5.76 -4.60
CA MET A 5 4.08 5.73 -3.28
C MET A 5 2.68 6.34 -3.31
N GLU A 6 2.46 7.34 -4.15
CA GLU A 6 1.13 7.94 -4.35
C GLU A 6 0.15 6.93 -4.97
N ALA A 7 0.59 6.15 -5.97
CA ALA A 7 -0.19 5.07 -6.55
C ALA A 7 -0.53 3.97 -5.54
N ILE A 8 0.44 3.55 -4.72
CA ILE A 8 0.22 2.57 -3.63
C ILE A 8 -0.79 3.11 -2.62
N ALA A 9 -0.61 4.37 -2.17
CA ALA A 9 -1.48 4.99 -1.19
C ALA A 9 -2.95 5.07 -1.66
N ALA A 10 -3.15 5.41 -2.93
CA ALA A 10 -4.48 5.43 -3.55
C ALA A 10 -5.11 4.03 -3.58
N GLN A 11 -4.38 3.03 -4.09
CA GLN A 11 -4.83 1.62 -4.13
C GLN A 11 -5.22 1.09 -2.74
N VAL A 12 -4.38 1.32 -1.73
CA VAL A 12 -4.65 0.90 -0.33
C VAL A 12 -5.94 1.56 0.18
N ARG A 13 -6.06 2.89 0.03
CA ARG A 13 -7.20 3.65 0.53
C ARG A 13 -8.51 3.24 -0.16
N ASP A 14 -8.49 3.08 -1.47
CA ASP A 14 -9.66 2.73 -2.26
C ASP A 14 -10.11 1.31 -1.97
N ARG A 15 -9.16 0.36 -1.89
CA ARG A 15 -9.47 -1.03 -1.54
C ARG A 15 -10.03 -1.16 -0.12
N ARG A 16 -9.45 -0.45 0.86
CA ARG A 16 -9.97 -0.42 2.24
C ARG A 16 -11.41 0.08 2.28
N ARG A 17 -11.71 1.19 1.58
CA ARG A 17 -13.06 1.76 1.49
C ARG A 17 -14.05 0.81 0.80
N ALA A 18 -13.62 0.13 -0.26
CA ALA A 18 -14.45 -0.88 -0.95
C ALA A 18 -14.81 -2.07 -0.05
N LEU A 19 -13.96 -2.38 0.95
CA LEU A 19 -14.22 -3.39 1.98
C LEU A 19 -14.97 -2.83 3.20
N ALA A 20 -15.36 -1.55 3.19
CA ALA A 20 -16.01 -0.85 4.30
C ALA A 20 -15.22 -0.88 5.63
N LEU A 21 -13.90 -0.99 5.57
CA LEU A 21 -13.02 -1.02 6.74
C LEU A 21 -12.64 0.40 7.17
N THR A 22 -12.56 0.66 8.46
CA THR A 22 -11.86 1.82 9.02
C THR A 22 -10.34 1.65 8.94
N GLN A 23 -9.57 2.72 9.18
CA GLN A 23 -8.10 2.60 9.26
C GLN A 23 -7.67 1.73 10.45
N GLN A 24 -8.45 1.73 11.53
CA GLN A 24 -8.22 0.87 12.69
C GLN A 24 -8.47 -0.61 12.34
N ASP A 25 -9.57 -0.92 11.66
CA ASP A 25 -9.88 -2.32 11.27
C ASP A 25 -8.78 -2.90 10.38
N LEU A 26 -8.29 -2.12 9.41
CA LEU A 26 -7.17 -2.55 8.56
C LEU A 26 -5.89 -2.73 9.37
N ALA A 27 -5.63 -1.86 10.34
CA ALA A 27 -4.45 -1.98 11.19
C ALA A 27 -4.49 -3.26 12.03
N ASP A 28 -5.66 -3.58 12.59
CA ASP A 28 -5.88 -4.78 13.40
C ASP A 28 -5.74 -6.05 12.53
N LEU A 29 -6.33 -6.07 11.33
CA LEU A 29 -6.20 -7.19 10.38
C LEU A 29 -4.76 -7.41 9.92
N ALA A 30 -3.99 -6.34 9.73
CA ALA A 30 -2.60 -6.40 9.27
C ALA A 30 -1.58 -6.56 10.42
N GLY A 31 -2.01 -6.52 11.68
CA GLY A 31 -1.11 -6.58 12.85
C GLY A 31 -0.16 -5.39 12.95
N VAL A 32 -0.61 -4.19 12.55
CA VAL A 32 0.18 -2.94 12.59
C VAL A 32 -0.56 -1.85 13.37
N SER A 33 0.12 -0.74 13.67
CA SER A 33 -0.55 0.42 14.27
C SER A 33 -1.43 1.17 13.24
N GLU A 34 -2.56 1.73 13.65
CA GLU A 34 -3.39 2.62 12.80
C GLU A 34 -2.58 3.79 12.23
N ARG A 35 -1.66 4.35 13.02
CA ARG A 35 -0.73 5.39 12.55
C ARG A 35 0.09 4.95 11.33
N PHE A 36 0.47 3.68 11.25
CA PHE A 36 1.18 3.14 10.10
C PHE A 36 0.26 3.11 8.87
N VAL A 37 -0.96 2.61 9.01
CA VAL A 37 -1.98 2.63 7.93
C VAL A 37 -2.21 4.06 7.45
N ARG A 38 -2.36 5.02 8.37
CA ARG A 38 -2.49 6.44 8.03
C ARG A 38 -1.30 6.97 7.23
N PHE A 39 -0.07 6.62 7.62
CA PHE A 39 1.13 7.02 6.87
C PHE A 39 1.19 6.42 5.47
N VAL A 40 0.81 5.15 5.31
CA VAL A 40 0.71 4.51 4.00
C VAL A 40 -0.34 5.23 3.16
N GLU A 41 -1.55 5.46 3.68
CA GLU A 41 -2.62 6.13 2.94
C GLU A 41 -2.32 7.59 2.64
N GLN A 42 -1.46 8.27 3.41
CA GLN A 42 -0.99 9.63 3.11
C GLN A 42 0.15 9.67 2.09
N GLY A 43 0.64 8.50 1.64
CA GLY A 43 1.75 8.43 0.71
C GLY A 43 3.09 8.85 1.33
N LYS A 44 3.31 8.54 2.62
CA LYS A 44 4.58 8.83 3.31
C LYS A 44 5.75 8.26 2.47
N PRO A 45 6.76 9.06 2.09
CA PRO A 45 7.80 8.64 1.14
C PRO A 45 8.60 7.41 1.56
N SER A 46 8.68 7.13 2.86
CA SER A 46 9.35 5.97 3.43
C SER A 46 8.46 5.28 4.45
N VAL A 47 8.26 3.97 4.24
CA VAL A 47 7.60 3.03 5.15
C VAL A 47 8.40 1.74 5.15
N ARG A 48 8.27 0.92 6.19
CA ARG A 48 8.90 -0.40 6.19
C ARG A 48 8.13 -1.32 5.24
N LEU A 49 8.85 -2.04 4.38
CA LEU A 49 8.28 -2.86 3.32
C LEU A 49 7.51 -4.07 3.88
N ASP A 50 8.03 -4.72 4.92
CA ASP A 50 7.39 -5.83 5.63
C ASP A 50 5.99 -5.47 6.13
N ALA A 51 5.86 -4.32 6.80
CA ALA A 51 4.59 -3.83 7.30
C ALA A 51 3.66 -3.37 6.18
N LEU A 52 4.21 -2.84 5.08
CA LEU A 52 3.42 -2.54 3.88
C LEU A 52 2.85 -3.81 3.25
N ILE A 53 3.66 -4.86 3.12
CA ILE A 53 3.21 -6.16 2.60
C ILE A 53 2.07 -6.72 3.47
N ALA A 54 2.20 -6.69 4.80
CA ALA A 54 1.13 -7.13 5.69
C ALA A 54 -0.19 -6.36 5.49
N VAL A 55 -0.12 -5.05 5.26
CA VAL A 55 -1.29 -4.22 4.92
C VAL A 55 -1.89 -4.60 3.57
N LEU A 56 -1.06 -4.88 2.56
CA LEU A 56 -1.54 -5.32 1.24
C LEU A 56 -2.21 -6.69 1.32
N ASP A 57 -1.61 -7.64 2.05
CA ASP A 57 -2.16 -8.98 2.25
C ASP A 57 -3.53 -8.94 2.94
N ALA A 58 -3.67 -8.11 3.99
CA ALA A 58 -4.94 -7.90 4.68
C ALA A 58 -6.05 -7.34 3.76
N LEU A 59 -5.67 -6.64 2.69
CA LEU A 59 -6.60 -6.11 1.67
C LEU A 59 -6.82 -7.07 0.49
N GLY A 60 -6.13 -8.21 0.47
CA GLY A 60 -6.10 -9.14 -0.66
C GLY A 60 -5.38 -8.56 -1.89
N LEU A 61 -4.39 -7.70 -1.68
CA LEU A 61 -3.54 -7.09 -2.71
C LEU A 61 -2.15 -7.71 -2.71
N GLY A 62 -1.47 -7.69 -3.86
CA GLY A 62 -0.09 -8.14 -4.00
C GLY A 62 0.82 -7.02 -4.50
N LEU A 63 2.09 -7.04 -4.07
CA LEU A 63 3.14 -6.18 -4.60
C LEU A 63 4.03 -6.98 -5.57
N GLY A 64 4.24 -6.45 -6.77
CA GLY A 64 5.05 -7.10 -7.80
C GLY A 64 6.24 -6.27 -8.26
N VAL A 65 7.35 -6.94 -8.59
CA VAL A 65 8.50 -6.34 -9.27
C VAL A 65 8.33 -6.55 -10.76
N VAL A 66 8.27 -5.45 -11.52
CA VAL A 66 8.13 -5.48 -12.97
C VAL A 66 9.31 -4.78 -13.63
N SER A 67 9.72 -5.26 -14.80
CA SER A 67 10.70 -4.57 -15.62
C SER A 67 10.17 -3.20 -16.02
N ARG A 68 10.86 -2.14 -15.59
CA ARG A 68 10.62 -0.78 -16.05
C ARG A 68 11.21 -0.73 -17.45
N THR A 69 10.43 -1.09 -18.46
CA THR A 69 10.93 -1.23 -19.83
C THR A 69 11.69 0.05 -20.22
N ALA A 70 13.00 -0.04 -20.41
CA ALA A 70 13.62 0.81 -21.41
C ALA A 70 13.01 0.36 -22.74
N GLY A 71 12.57 1.30 -23.57
CA GLY A 71 12.03 1.00 -24.88
C GLY A 71 12.93 0.02 -25.65
N SER A 72 12.28 -0.97 -26.27
CA SER A 72 12.72 -1.94 -27.27
C SER A 72 14.22 -2.04 -27.61
N PRO A 73 14.84 -3.23 -27.56
CA PRO A 73 15.89 -3.58 -28.50
C PRO A 73 15.25 -3.79 -29.88
N ARG A 74 15.45 -2.85 -30.79
CA ARG A 74 15.37 -3.08 -32.25
C ARG A 74 16.53 -2.38 -32.91
#